data_AF-A0A1J4PVU4-F1
#
_entry.id   AF-A0A1J4PVU4-F1
#
_cell.length_a   1.000
_cell.length_b   1.000
_cell.length_c   1.000
_cell.angle_alpha   90.00
_cell.angle_beta   90.00
_cell.angle_gamma   90.00
#
_symmetry.space_group_name_H-M   'P 1'
#
loop_
_entity.id
_entity.type
_entity.pdbx_description
1 polymer ?
#
loop_
_entity_poly.entity_id
_entity_poly.type
_entity_poly.pdbx_seq_one_letter_code
_entity_poly.pdbx_strand_id
1 'polypeptide(L)'
;MAALAALRADVSPLTAKHPAHVFRPLPKMLGRWEADGIDTGPFHAGVEIAGRRYAGYGLTKLLPFDRVLIGCESSRPGAFGGFHHPDQGYQHLRMAAVITMYGPLEGRSPERPALALLDLLRAYAHDCLHHGSRRRYVEVAGTPVRTQYGIDHHRVNGGPYPAAGPRGVRILMEGACDREARSVTRRVAEHLAVAQPTDVLGALAYRDATGTLTAEDADRAAAAPGSGERTRYMTALADYEHGVNRRYARFLEEFAPGAEDECHTRLLGAVISGDASALRTWLDDRHGPGTFAGLFRAPAHGEPDPAP
;
A
#
# COMPACT_ATOMS: atom_id res chain seq x y z
N MET A 1 10.38 24.78 3.69
CA MET A 1 10.88 23.49 4.28
C MET A 1 10.60 23.32 5.78
N ALA A 2 10.64 24.36 6.62
CA ALA A 2 10.31 24.27 8.05
C ALA A 2 8.89 23.73 8.32
N ALA A 3 7.92 24.07 7.46
CA ALA A 3 6.55 23.54 7.52
C ALA A 3 6.50 22.00 7.42
N LEU A 4 7.32 21.38 6.56
CA LEU A 4 7.41 19.92 6.47
C LEU A 4 8.04 19.30 7.72
N ALA A 5 9.04 19.96 8.32
CA ALA A 5 9.63 19.49 9.56
C ALA A 5 8.61 19.52 10.72
N ALA A 6 7.83 20.59 10.83
CA ALA A 6 6.76 20.70 11.83
C ALA A 6 5.69 19.60 11.64
N LEU A 7 5.23 19.37 10.39
CA LEU A 7 4.28 18.30 10.09
C LEU A 7 4.82 16.91 10.42
N ARG A 8 6.13 16.68 10.28
CA ARG A 8 6.75 15.39 10.61
C ARG A 8 6.95 15.21 12.11
N ALA A 9 7.08 16.27 12.87
CA ALA A 9 7.21 16.21 14.33
C ALA A 9 5.88 15.82 15.00
N ASP A 10 4.74 16.21 14.42
CA ASP A 10 3.41 15.94 14.97
C ASP A 10 2.61 14.90 14.15
N VAL A 11 2.52 13.69 14.68
CA VAL A 11 1.73 12.59 14.12
C VAL A 11 0.33 12.48 14.74
N SER A 12 -0.02 13.31 15.73
CA SER A 12 -1.33 13.25 16.41
C SER A 12 -2.54 13.42 15.47
N PRO A 13 -2.49 14.21 14.37
CA PRO A 13 -3.64 14.32 13.49
C PRO A 13 -3.95 13.04 12.71
N LEU A 14 -3.01 12.08 12.67
CA LEU A 14 -3.21 10.81 11.96
C LEU A 14 -4.27 9.94 12.60
N THR A 15 -4.38 9.98 13.92
CA THR A 15 -5.33 9.16 14.68
C THR A 15 -6.64 9.90 14.96
N ALA A 16 -6.72 11.20 14.64
CA ALA A 16 -7.89 12.04 14.89
C ALA A 16 -9.15 11.57 14.15
N LYS A 17 -9.00 10.87 13.02
CA LYS A 17 -10.11 10.24 12.28
C LYS A 17 -10.67 8.98 12.96
N HIS A 18 -10.00 8.49 13.99
CA HIS A 18 -10.28 7.23 14.67
C HIS A 18 -10.42 7.46 16.18
N PRO A 19 -11.35 8.33 16.64
CA PRO A 19 -11.40 8.77 18.03
C PRO A 19 -11.74 7.64 19.02
N ALA A 20 -12.36 6.56 18.55
CA ALA A 20 -12.68 5.39 19.37
C ALA A 20 -11.51 4.40 19.50
N HIS A 21 -10.44 4.56 18.71
CA HIS A 21 -9.33 3.60 18.63
C HIS A 21 -8.13 4.05 19.47
N VAL A 22 -7.45 3.10 20.09
CA VAL A 22 -6.17 3.31 20.76
C VAL A 22 -5.05 2.90 19.81
N PHE A 23 -4.17 3.85 19.50
CA PHE A 23 -3.00 3.61 18.68
C PHE A 23 -1.73 3.56 19.50
N ARG A 24 -0.81 2.67 19.12
CA ARG A 24 0.52 2.58 19.73
C ARG A 24 1.59 2.38 18.66
N PRO A 25 2.82 2.87 18.88
CA PRO A 25 3.91 2.61 17.96
C PRO A 25 4.12 1.11 17.76
N LEU A 26 4.45 0.70 16.54
CA LEU A 26 4.65 -0.70 16.15
C LEU A 26 5.57 -1.48 17.10
N PRO A 27 6.76 -0.99 17.54
CA PRO A 27 7.61 -1.73 18.47
C PRO A 27 6.93 -2.01 19.81
N LYS A 28 6.10 -1.07 20.29
CA LYS A 28 5.35 -1.22 21.53
C LYS A 28 4.25 -2.28 21.39
N MET A 29 3.65 -2.42 20.21
CA MET A 29 2.66 -3.46 19.97
C MET A 29 3.28 -4.84 19.82
N LEU A 30 4.36 -4.97 19.05
CA LEU A 30 5.07 -6.24 18.91
C LEU A 30 5.55 -6.75 20.27
N GLY A 31 6.19 -5.91 21.08
CA GLY A 31 6.64 -6.31 22.42
C GLY A 31 5.51 -6.66 23.39
N ARG A 32 4.31 -6.10 23.20
CA ARG A 32 3.12 -6.49 23.99
C ARG A 32 2.58 -7.85 23.57
N TRP A 33 2.49 -8.10 22.27
CA TRP A 33 2.07 -9.41 21.76
C TRP A 33 3.05 -10.50 22.17
N GLU A 34 4.36 -10.25 22.09
CA GLU A 34 5.39 -11.15 22.63
C GLU A 34 5.20 -11.43 24.12
N ALA A 35 4.96 -10.40 24.93
CA ALA A 35 4.70 -10.56 26.36
C ALA A 35 3.40 -11.35 26.66
N ASP A 36 2.43 -11.31 25.75
CA ASP A 36 1.20 -12.10 25.79
C ASP A 36 1.39 -13.52 25.16
N GLY A 37 2.62 -13.90 24.79
CA GLY A 37 2.95 -15.24 24.26
C GLY A 37 2.71 -15.42 22.75
N ILE A 38 2.49 -14.33 22.00
CA ILE A 38 2.37 -14.37 20.54
C ILE A 38 3.76 -14.31 19.91
N ASP A 39 4.05 -15.28 19.03
CA ASP A 39 5.27 -15.27 18.21
C ASP A 39 5.20 -14.20 17.12
N THR A 40 5.99 -13.13 17.26
CA THR A 40 6.16 -12.03 16.29
C THR A 40 7.29 -12.28 15.29
N GLY A 41 8.03 -13.38 15.42
CA GLY A 41 9.09 -13.81 14.51
C GLY A 41 8.71 -13.73 13.02
N PRO A 42 7.50 -14.16 12.60
CA PRO A 42 7.03 -14.02 11.22
C PRO A 42 7.08 -12.59 10.68
N PHE A 43 6.70 -11.60 11.48
CA PHE A 43 6.73 -10.20 11.08
C PHE A 43 8.17 -9.74 10.84
N HIS A 44 9.08 -10.03 11.78
CA HIS A 44 10.49 -9.64 11.66
C HIS A 44 11.18 -10.30 10.47
N ALA A 45 10.96 -11.60 10.24
CA ALA A 45 11.49 -12.31 9.08
C ALA A 45 10.98 -11.69 7.76
N GLY A 46 9.69 -11.30 7.73
CA GLY A 46 9.11 -10.61 6.58
C GLY A 46 9.72 -9.23 6.31
N VAL A 47 9.99 -8.45 7.36
CA VAL A 47 10.66 -7.14 7.23
C VAL A 47 12.05 -7.30 6.64
N GLU A 48 12.82 -8.32 7.03
CA GLU A 48 14.13 -8.59 6.44
C GLU A 48 14.04 -8.99 4.96
N ILE A 49 13.06 -9.84 4.62
CA ILE A 49 12.80 -10.24 3.23
C ILE A 49 12.44 -9.01 2.39
N ALA A 50 11.52 -8.16 2.87
CA ALA A 50 11.16 -6.91 2.23
C ALA A 50 12.37 -6.00 2.05
N GLY A 51 13.18 -5.81 3.09
CA GLY A 51 14.39 -4.98 3.05
C GLY A 51 15.36 -5.41 1.95
N ARG A 52 15.70 -6.71 1.89
CA ARG A 52 16.58 -7.25 0.84
C ARG A 52 15.97 -7.11 -0.55
N ARG A 53 14.68 -7.40 -0.69
CA ARG A 53 13.98 -7.36 -1.99
C ARG A 53 13.86 -5.94 -2.52
N TYR A 54 13.51 -4.99 -1.66
CA TYR A 54 13.31 -3.59 -2.05
C TYR A 54 14.62 -2.86 -2.32
N ALA A 55 15.72 -3.26 -1.68
CA ALA A 55 17.05 -2.80 -2.05
C ALA A 55 17.38 -3.14 -3.51
N GLY A 56 16.90 -4.28 -4.03
CA GLY A 56 17.01 -4.65 -5.44
C GLY A 56 16.29 -3.68 -6.41
N TYR A 57 15.29 -2.94 -5.92
CA TYR A 57 14.62 -1.87 -6.67
C TYR A 57 15.23 -0.46 -6.41
N GLY A 58 16.30 -0.37 -5.63
CA GLY A 58 16.97 0.89 -5.27
C GLY A 58 16.43 1.57 -4.01
N LEU A 59 15.55 0.93 -3.23
CA LEU A 59 15.06 1.48 -1.98
C LEU A 59 16.13 1.36 -0.89
N THR A 60 16.56 2.48 -0.32
CA THR A 60 17.68 2.53 0.63
C THR A 60 17.26 2.44 2.09
N LYS A 61 16.00 2.77 2.41
CA LYS A 61 15.47 2.76 3.78
C LYS A 61 14.00 2.37 3.80
N LEU A 62 13.66 1.41 4.65
CA LEU A 62 12.28 1.08 5.00
C LEU A 62 11.66 2.16 5.89
N LEU A 63 10.34 2.16 6.02
CA LEU A 63 9.62 3.02 6.95
C LEU A 63 10.05 2.69 8.39
N PRO A 64 10.58 3.65 9.18
CA PRO A 64 10.99 3.37 10.55
C PRO A 64 9.80 2.90 11.40
N PHE A 65 10.00 1.88 12.24
CA PHE A 65 8.91 1.28 13.02
C PHE A 65 8.24 2.28 13.99
N ASP A 66 8.98 3.24 14.53
CA ASP A 66 8.45 4.31 15.39
C ASP A 66 7.52 5.28 14.64
N ARG A 67 7.55 5.25 13.30
CA ARG A 67 6.66 6.02 12.41
C ARG A 67 5.44 5.22 11.99
N VAL A 68 5.21 4.05 12.57
CA VAL A 68 4.05 3.20 12.31
C VAL A 68 3.20 3.12 13.57
N LEU A 69 1.96 3.57 13.49
CA LEU A 69 0.98 3.53 14.57
C LEU A 69 -0.02 2.41 14.32
N ILE A 70 -0.13 1.48 15.28
CA ILE A 70 -1.02 0.33 15.23
C ILE A 70 -2.25 0.58 16.11
N GLY A 71 -3.42 0.63 15.49
CA GLY A 71 -4.71 0.66 16.16
C GLY A 71 -5.07 -0.75 16.61
N CYS A 72 -5.04 -0.99 17.91
CA CYS A 72 -5.12 -2.34 18.48
C CYS A 72 -6.30 -2.54 19.45
N GLU A 73 -6.96 -1.44 19.85
CA GLU A 73 -8.09 -1.47 20.78
C GLU A 73 -9.12 -0.44 20.30
N SER A 74 -10.40 -0.70 20.49
CA SER A 74 -11.50 0.21 20.17
C SER A 74 -12.58 0.17 21.24
N SER A 75 -13.07 1.34 21.64
CA SER A 75 -14.27 1.44 22.49
C SER A 75 -15.57 1.28 21.70
N ARG A 76 -15.50 1.24 20.36
CA ARG A 76 -16.67 1.10 19.49
C ARG A 76 -17.07 -0.38 19.36
N PRO A 77 -18.30 -0.77 19.75
CA PRO A 77 -18.75 -2.16 19.60
C PRO A 77 -18.74 -2.62 18.14
N GLY A 78 -18.28 -3.84 17.92
CA GLY A 78 -18.17 -4.48 16.62
C GLY A 78 -17.01 -4.00 15.76
N ALA A 79 -16.14 -3.09 16.25
CA ALA A 79 -15.03 -2.55 15.48
C ALA A 79 -14.10 -3.67 14.99
N PHE A 80 -13.74 -3.63 13.70
CA PHE A 80 -12.93 -4.65 13.06
C PHE A 80 -11.84 -4.00 12.23
N GLY A 81 -10.58 -4.39 12.44
CA GLY A 81 -9.41 -3.82 11.78
C GLY A 81 -8.79 -4.73 10.72
N GLY A 82 -7.64 -4.29 10.21
CA GLY A 82 -6.82 -4.95 9.19
C GLY A 82 -6.53 -4.02 8.00
N PHE A 83 -5.84 -4.50 6.97
CA PHE A 83 -5.37 -3.70 5.82
C PHE A 83 -6.44 -2.82 5.14
N HIS A 84 -7.70 -3.28 5.12
CA HIS A 84 -8.82 -2.56 4.49
C HIS A 84 -9.66 -1.68 5.44
N HIS A 85 -9.21 -1.47 6.69
CA HIS A 85 -9.90 -0.54 7.58
C HIS A 85 -9.87 0.89 6.98
N PRO A 86 -10.98 1.65 7.03
CA PRO A 86 -11.05 2.98 6.44
C PRO A 86 -10.02 3.96 7.04
N ASP A 87 -9.67 4.98 6.26
CA ASP A 87 -8.85 6.12 6.71
C ASP A 87 -7.50 5.74 7.34
N GLN A 88 -6.86 4.67 6.86
CA GLN A 88 -5.53 4.24 7.27
C GLN A 88 -4.52 4.30 6.11
N GLY A 89 -3.25 3.99 6.38
CA GLY A 89 -2.15 3.95 5.41
C GLY A 89 -1.13 5.08 5.56
N TYR A 90 -0.10 5.05 4.71
CA TYR A 90 1.01 6.01 4.77
C TYR A 90 0.64 7.45 4.40
N GLN A 91 0.96 8.39 5.28
CA GLN A 91 0.74 9.82 5.09
C GLN A 91 2.06 10.54 4.80
N HIS A 92 2.29 10.86 3.53
CA HIS A 92 3.58 11.33 3.02
C HIS A 92 4.10 12.67 3.58
N LEU A 93 3.21 13.60 3.96
CA LEU A 93 3.64 14.87 4.58
C LEU A 93 4.19 14.62 5.98
N ARG A 94 3.54 13.72 6.73
CA ARG A 94 3.94 13.33 8.08
C ARG A 94 4.98 12.23 8.08
N MET A 95 5.24 11.54 6.96
CA MET A 95 6.16 10.39 6.90
C MET A 95 5.89 9.36 8.01
N ALA A 96 4.63 9.00 8.18
CA ALA A 96 4.17 8.03 9.16
C ALA A 96 2.94 7.29 8.63
N ALA A 97 2.72 6.08 9.12
CA ALA A 97 1.61 5.20 8.75
C ALA A 97 0.70 4.95 9.95
N VAL A 98 -0.58 4.79 9.64
CA VAL A 98 -1.60 4.29 10.57
C VAL A 98 -2.09 2.97 10.01
N ILE A 99 -2.08 1.92 10.81
CA ILE A 99 -2.54 0.59 10.44
C ILE A 99 -3.38 0.07 11.61
N THR A 100 -4.44 -0.67 11.35
CA THR A 100 -5.20 -1.35 12.40
C THR A 100 -4.84 -2.83 12.45
N MET A 101 -4.86 -3.42 13.63
CA MET A 101 -4.70 -4.87 13.81
C MET A 101 -5.85 -5.59 13.10
N TYR A 102 -5.54 -6.62 12.32
CA TYR A 102 -6.57 -7.48 11.75
C TYR A 102 -7.38 -8.20 12.84
N GLY A 103 -8.71 -8.17 12.70
CA GLY A 103 -9.64 -8.83 13.60
C GLY A 103 -10.48 -7.86 14.43
N PRO A 104 -11.29 -8.38 15.37
CA PRO A 104 -12.04 -7.55 16.32
C PRO A 104 -11.10 -6.68 17.16
N LEU A 105 -11.48 -5.42 17.34
CA LEU A 105 -10.67 -4.43 18.05
C LEU A 105 -11.14 -4.22 19.50
N GLU A 106 -12.14 -4.95 19.99
CA GLU A 106 -12.55 -4.87 21.40
C GLU A 106 -11.53 -5.51 22.35
N GLY A 107 -10.70 -6.42 21.82
CA GLY A 107 -9.61 -7.07 22.53
C GLY A 107 -8.26 -6.43 22.23
N ARG A 108 -7.32 -6.51 23.18
CA ARG A 108 -5.94 -5.97 23.02
C ARG A 108 -5.01 -6.85 22.18
N SER A 109 -5.39 -8.11 21.99
CA SER A 109 -4.59 -9.15 21.33
C SER A 109 -5.39 -9.73 20.17
N PRO A 110 -4.73 -10.06 19.05
CA PRO A 110 -5.43 -10.60 17.88
C PRO A 110 -6.02 -11.98 18.20
N GLU A 111 -7.28 -12.20 17.83
CA GLU A 111 -7.90 -13.53 17.91
C GLU A 111 -7.18 -14.57 17.04
N ARG A 112 -6.49 -14.10 15.98
CA ARG A 112 -5.69 -14.92 15.06
C ARG A 112 -4.31 -14.33 14.86
N PRO A 113 -3.38 -14.60 15.78
CA PRO A 113 -2.09 -13.95 15.77
C PRO A 113 -1.31 -14.09 14.46
N ALA A 114 -1.24 -15.30 13.90
CA ALA A 114 -0.51 -15.55 12.66
C ALA A 114 -1.07 -14.74 11.46
N LEU A 115 -2.39 -14.74 11.28
CA LEU A 115 -3.03 -13.97 10.20
C LEU A 115 -2.89 -12.46 10.45
N ALA A 116 -3.02 -11.99 11.70
CA ALA A 116 -2.84 -10.59 12.03
C ALA A 116 -1.42 -10.09 11.77
N LEU A 117 -0.41 -10.93 12.00
CA LEU A 117 0.98 -10.61 11.68
C LEU A 117 1.24 -10.60 10.17
N LEU A 118 0.60 -11.47 9.39
CA LEU A 118 0.68 -11.44 7.92
C LEU A 118 0.01 -10.21 7.33
N ASP A 119 -1.19 -9.85 7.80
CA ASP A 119 -1.90 -8.63 7.37
C ASP A 119 -1.10 -7.37 7.74
N LEU A 120 -0.55 -7.32 8.97
CA LEU A 120 0.33 -6.25 9.41
C LEU A 120 1.63 -6.17 8.58
N LEU A 121 2.23 -7.32 8.26
CA LEU A 121 3.42 -7.39 7.39
C LEU A 121 3.11 -6.83 6.00
N ARG A 122 1.99 -7.23 5.38
CA ARG A 122 1.57 -6.65 4.10
C ARG A 122 1.41 -5.15 4.20
N ALA A 123 0.67 -4.65 5.20
CA ALA A 123 0.44 -3.22 5.40
C ALA A 123 1.76 -2.45 5.55
N TYR A 124 2.67 -2.96 6.38
CA TYR A 124 3.99 -2.36 6.59
C TYR A 124 4.86 -2.40 5.32
N ALA A 125 4.95 -3.56 4.66
CA ALA A 125 5.75 -3.75 3.45
C ALA A 125 5.22 -2.89 2.29
N HIS A 126 3.91 -2.74 2.19
CA HIS A 126 3.23 -1.82 1.26
C HIS A 126 3.61 -0.37 1.55
N ASP A 127 3.41 0.07 2.80
CA ASP A 127 3.68 1.45 3.21
C ASP A 127 5.17 1.81 3.17
N CYS A 128 6.08 0.84 3.22
CA CYS A 128 7.51 1.04 2.95
C CYS A 128 7.77 1.47 1.50
N LEU A 129 7.09 0.87 0.53
CA LEU A 129 7.22 1.26 -0.89
C LEU A 129 6.65 2.66 -1.11
N HIS A 130 5.50 2.97 -0.49
CA HIS A 130 5.01 4.33 -0.47
C HIS A 130 6.01 5.27 0.19
N HIS A 131 6.59 4.94 1.35
CA HIS A 131 7.57 5.75 2.03
C HIS A 131 8.79 6.07 1.17
N GLY A 132 9.39 5.05 0.56
CA GLY A 132 10.61 5.16 -0.24
C GLY A 132 10.42 5.68 -1.66
N SER A 133 9.18 5.81 -2.14
CA SER A 133 8.88 6.41 -3.45
C SER A 133 9.37 7.86 -3.56
N ARG A 134 9.95 8.22 -4.72
CA ARG A 134 10.40 9.59 -5.00
C ARG A 134 9.27 10.59 -4.82
N ARG A 135 9.56 11.72 -4.18
CA ARG A 135 8.63 12.85 -4.09
C ARG A 135 9.33 14.17 -4.31
N ARG A 136 8.62 15.08 -4.98
CA ARG A 136 8.99 16.49 -5.10
C ARG A 136 7.89 17.34 -4.47
N TYR A 137 8.33 18.31 -3.68
CA TYR A 137 7.45 19.32 -3.09
C TYR A 137 7.93 20.70 -3.51
N VAL A 138 6.97 21.61 -3.67
CA VAL A 138 7.20 23.04 -3.79
C VAL A 138 6.39 23.75 -2.70
N GLU A 139 6.84 24.92 -2.27
CA GLU A 139 6.11 25.73 -1.29
C GLU A 139 5.22 26.73 -2.04
N VAL A 140 3.92 26.74 -1.74
CA VAL A 140 2.95 27.67 -2.32
C VAL A 140 2.20 28.31 -1.17
N ALA A 141 2.32 29.64 -1.03
CA ALA A 141 1.72 30.41 0.07
C ALA A 141 1.98 29.78 1.46
N GLY A 142 3.22 29.37 1.73
CA GLY A 142 3.62 28.75 3.01
C GLY A 142 3.18 27.28 3.19
N THR A 143 2.50 26.68 2.21
CA THR A 143 2.02 25.30 2.26
C THR A 143 2.84 24.40 1.34
N PRO A 144 3.31 23.23 1.81
CA PRO A 144 4.00 22.27 0.94
C PRO A 144 3.01 21.57 0.00
N VAL A 145 3.16 21.78 -1.31
CA VAL A 145 2.40 21.12 -2.37
C VAL A 145 3.25 20.04 -3.03
N ARG A 146 2.72 18.81 -3.14
CA ARG A 146 3.41 17.69 -3.80
C ARG A 146 3.23 17.77 -5.31
N THR A 147 4.31 18.01 -6.05
CA THR A 147 4.31 18.09 -7.52
C THR A 147 4.77 16.81 -8.21
N GLN A 148 5.29 15.85 -7.45
CA GLN A 148 5.63 14.53 -7.97
C GLN A 148 5.47 13.46 -6.88
N TYR A 149 4.94 12.32 -7.29
CA TYR A 149 4.88 11.09 -6.51
C TYR A 149 5.26 9.90 -7.41
N GLY A 150 6.44 9.33 -7.20
CA GLY A 150 7.04 8.36 -8.12
C GLY A 150 7.11 8.93 -9.53
N ILE A 151 6.43 8.28 -10.46
CA ILE A 151 6.31 8.73 -11.85
C ILE A 151 5.05 9.57 -12.13
N ASP A 152 4.16 9.72 -11.14
CA ASP A 152 2.99 10.60 -11.20
C ASP A 152 3.41 12.06 -10.95
N HIS A 153 3.02 12.96 -11.84
CA HIS A 153 3.37 14.37 -11.79
C HIS A 153 2.10 15.21 -11.62
N HIS A 154 2.21 16.30 -10.85
CA HIS A 154 1.12 17.23 -10.58
C HIS A 154 1.55 18.67 -10.83
N ARG A 155 0.57 19.51 -11.17
CA ARG A 155 0.75 20.97 -11.28
C ARG A 155 0.91 21.58 -9.89
N VAL A 156 1.46 22.80 -9.84
CA VAL A 156 1.69 23.55 -8.59
C VAL A 156 0.40 23.95 -7.87
N ASN A 157 -0.74 24.00 -8.58
CA ASN A 157 -2.06 24.18 -7.98
C ASN A 157 -2.63 22.88 -7.37
N GLY A 158 -1.83 21.81 -7.28
CA GLY A 158 -2.23 20.51 -6.73
C GLY A 158 -3.07 19.66 -7.69
N GLY A 159 -3.44 20.19 -8.85
CA GLY A 159 -4.16 19.42 -9.87
C GLY A 159 -3.26 18.37 -10.53
N PRO A 160 -3.75 17.13 -10.76
CA PRO A 160 -3.00 16.19 -11.59
C PRO A 160 -2.84 16.75 -13.01
N TYR A 161 -1.74 16.42 -13.69
CA TYR A 161 -1.78 16.49 -15.15
C TYR A 161 -2.88 15.54 -15.63
N PRO A 162 -3.64 15.87 -16.69
CA PRO A 162 -4.74 15.02 -17.12
C PRO A 162 -4.23 13.58 -17.26
N ALA A 163 -4.92 12.64 -16.60
CA ALA A 163 -4.58 11.23 -16.64
C ALA A 163 -5.06 10.65 -17.98
N ALA A 164 -4.25 9.81 -18.61
CA ALA A 164 -4.73 9.03 -19.75
C ALA A 164 -5.70 7.94 -19.26
N GLY A 165 -7.00 8.17 -19.48
CA GLY A 165 -8.02 7.12 -19.44
C GLY A 165 -8.22 6.37 -18.11
N PRO A 166 -8.94 5.23 -18.14
CA PRO A 166 -9.34 4.46 -16.95
C PRO A 166 -8.19 3.73 -16.23
N ARG A 167 -6.95 3.85 -16.73
CA ARG A 167 -5.73 3.17 -16.25
C ARG A 167 -4.74 4.15 -15.60
N GLY A 168 -5.26 5.11 -14.84
CA GLY A 168 -4.44 6.19 -14.27
C GLY A 168 -3.20 5.66 -13.53
N VAL A 169 -2.06 6.32 -13.74
CA VAL A 169 -0.73 5.95 -13.20
C VAL A 169 -0.76 5.57 -11.72
N ARG A 170 -1.59 6.24 -10.92
CA ARG A 170 -1.76 5.96 -9.48
C ARG A 170 -2.25 4.54 -9.20
N ILE A 171 -3.19 4.01 -9.99
CA ILE A 171 -3.71 2.65 -9.81
C ILE A 171 -2.60 1.63 -10.12
N LEU A 172 -1.81 1.87 -11.16
CA LEU A 172 -0.71 0.98 -11.53
C LEU A 172 0.41 1.01 -10.47
N MET A 173 0.72 2.19 -9.93
CA MET A 173 1.67 2.33 -8.84
C MET A 173 1.18 1.63 -7.56
N GLU A 174 -0.08 1.84 -7.17
CA GLU A 174 -0.70 1.18 -6.02
C GLU A 174 -0.67 -0.36 -6.19
N GLY A 175 -1.12 -0.86 -7.34
CA GLY A 175 -1.13 -2.31 -7.61
C GLY A 175 0.27 -2.91 -7.68
N ALA A 176 1.27 -2.15 -8.12
CA ALA A 176 2.67 -2.58 -8.05
C ALA A 176 3.15 -2.67 -6.60
N CYS A 177 2.85 -1.67 -5.76
CA CYS A 177 3.17 -1.72 -4.33
C CYS A 177 2.52 -2.93 -3.64
N ASP A 178 1.23 -3.16 -3.87
CA ASP A 178 0.49 -4.24 -3.20
C ASP A 178 0.84 -5.62 -3.73
N ARG A 179 1.06 -5.81 -5.05
CA ARG A 179 1.57 -7.08 -5.59
C ARG A 179 2.86 -7.50 -4.90
N GLU A 180 3.75 -6.54 -4.69
CA GLU A 180 5.06 -6.77 -4.10
C GLU A 180 4.96 -7.05 -2.59
N ALA A 181 4.15 -6.29 -1.85
CA ALA A 181 3.88 -6.54 -0.43
C ALA A 181 3.23 -7.92 -0.18
N ARG A 182 2.28 -8.32 -1.03
CA ARG A 182 1.65 -9.65 -0.99
C ARG A 182 2.62 -10.77 -1.34
N SER A 183 3.54 -10.55 -2.28
CA SER A 183 4.60 -11.50 -2.61
C SER A 183 5.54 -11.77 -1.43
N VAL A 184 5.96 -10.73 -0.71
CA VAL A 184 6.73 -10.87 0.54
C VAL A 184 5.92 -11.65 1.59
N THR A 185 4.67 -11.27 1.79
CA THR A 185 3.79 -11.87 2.80
C THR A 185 3.55 -13.35 2.52
N ARG A 186 3.31 -13.72 1.26
CA ARG A 186 3.19 -15.12 0.81
C ARG A 186 4.44 -15.92 1.11
N ARG A 187 5.62 -15.39 0.77
CA ARG A 187 6.90 -16.07 1.03
C ARG A 187 7.11 -16.35 2.52
N VAL A 188 6.70 -15.43 3.39
CA VAL A 188 6.75 -15.64 4.85
C VAL A 188 5.76 -16.72 5.28
N ALA A 189 4.52 -16.64 4.80
CA ALA A 189 3.50 -17.63 5.11
C ALA A 189 3.94 -19.06 4.71
N GLU A 190 4.52 -19.22 3.51
CA GLU A 190 5.07 -20.48 3.01
C GLU A 190 6.28 -20.94 3.84
N HIS A 191 7.24 -20.06 4.10
CA HIS A 191 8.47 -20.39 4.82
C HIS A 191 8.20 -20.85 6.27
N LEU A 192 7.19 -20.27 6.90
CA LEU A 192 6.83 -20.54 8.30
C LEU A 192 5.60 -21.46 8.42
N ALA A 193 5.15 -22.04 7.31
CA ALA A 193 3.99 -22.94 7.25
C ALA A 193 2.73 -22.38 7.95
N VAL A 194 2.46 -21.08 7.78
CA VAL A 194 1.25 -20.46 8.32
C VAL A 194 0.05 -21.00 7.55
N ALA A 195 -0.81 -21.77 8.24
CA ALA A 195 -1.98 -22.37 7.62
C ALA A 195 -3.06 -21.33 7.31
N GLN A 196 -3.72 -21.49 6.17
CA GLN A 196 -4.94 -20.76 5.86
C GLN A 196 -6.04 -21.11 6.89
N PRO A 197 -6.73 -20.12 7.48
CA PRO A 197 -7.88 -20.39 8.34
C PRO A 197 -9.02 -21.09 7.61
N THR A 198 -9.87 -21.80 8.37
CA THR A 198 -10.98 -22.60 7.84
C THR A 198 -12.30 -21.85 7.71
N ASP A 199 -12.47 -20.77 8.46
CA ASP A 199 -13.64 -19.90 8.34
C ASP A 199 -13.51 -18.95 7.14
N VAL A 200 -14.67 -18.50 6.64
CA VAL A 200 -14.79 -17.72 5.41
C VAL A 200 -13.95 -16.43 5.44
N LEU A 201 -14.12 -15.61 6.48
CA LEU A 201 -13.43 -14.31 6.54
C LEU A 201 -11.91 -14.48 6.70
N GLY A 202 -11.49 -15.43 7.54
CA GLY A 202 -10.07 -15.76 7.68
C GLY A 202 -9.42 -16.25 6.40
N ALA A 203 -10.11 -17.12 5.67
CA ALA A 203 -9.64 -17.63 4.38
C ALA A 203 -9.51 -16.49 3.35
N LEU A 204 -10.50 -15.60 3.27
CA LEU A 204 -10.47 -14.44 2.38
C LEU A 204 -9.30 -13.50 2.72
N ALA A 205 -9.17 -13.11 3.99
CA ALA A 205 -8.11 -12.21 4.43
C ALA A 205 -6.71 -12.84 4.25
N TYR A 206 -6.56 -14.14 4.50
CA TYR A 206 -5.31 -14.84 4.23
C TYR A 206 -4.95 -14.78 2.74
N ARG A 207 -5.89 -15.15 1.85
CA ARG A 207 -5.66 -15.15 0.40
C ARG A 207 -5.38 -13.76 -0.15
N ASP A 208 -6.07 -12.76 0.37
CA ASP A 208 -5.81 -11.37 0.04
C ASP A 208 -4.41 -10.95 0.50
N ALA A 209 -4.03 -11.23 1.75
CA ALA A 209 -2.70 -10.93 2.29
C ALA A 209 -1.56 -11.63 1.51
N THR A 210 -1.79 -12.84 0.99
CA THR A 210 -0.80 -13.62 0.23
C THR A 210 -0.91 -13.46 -1.29
N GLY A 211 -1.82 -12.63 -1.80
CA GLY A 211 -2.00 -12.42 -3.23
C GLY A 211 -2.47 -13.65 -4.00
N THR A 212 -3.25 -14.50 -3.35
CA THR A 212 -3.87 -15.70 -3.93
C THR A 212 -5.40 -15.61 -3.95
N LEU A 213 -5.96 -14.43 -3.70
CA LEU A 213 -7.40 -14.16 -3.78
C LEU A 213 -7.88 -14.22 -5.23
N THR A 214 -8.97 -14.94 -5.49
CA THR A 214 -9.56 -15.07 -6.83
C THR A 214 -10.69 -14.06 -7.07
N ALA A 215 -11.20 -14.02 -8.31
CA ALA A 215 -12.32 -13.13 -8.68
C ALA A 215 -13.57 -13.56 -7.94
N GLU A 216 -13.80 -14.88 -7.98
CA GLU A 216 -14.92 -15.55 -7.36
C GLU A 216 -14.89 -15.41 -5.84
N ASP A 217 -13.71 -15.35 -5.22
CA ASP A 217 -13.57 -15.03 -3.80
C ASP A 217 -14.04 -13.59 -3.51
N ALA A 218 -13.58 -12.61 -4.30
CA ALA A 218 -13.94 -11.20 -4.15
C ALA A 218 -15.44 -10.96 -4.43
N ASP A 219 -15.99 -11.55 -5.48
CA ASP A 219 -17.41 -11.46 -5.84
C ASP A 219 -18.29 -12.05 -4.73
N ARG A 220 -17.89 -13.19 -4.15
CA ARG A 220 -18.59 -13.78 -3.00
C ARG A 220 -18.49 -12.91 -1.75
N ALA A 221 -17.35 -12.28 -1.51
CA ALA A 221 -17.17 -11.36 -0.39
C ALA A 221 -18.06 -10.12 -0.53
N ALA A 222 -18.16 -9.54 -1.74
CA ALA A 222 -19.02 -8.40 -2.03
C ALA A 222 -20.53 -8.74 -1.91
N ALA A 223 -20.91 -9.97 -2.25
CA ALA A 223 -22.29 -10.45 -2.15
C ALA A 223 -22.71 -10.91 -0.74
N ALA A 224 -21.80 -10.91 0.24
CA ALA A 224 -22.10 -11.38 1.59
C ALA A 224 -23.17 -10.50 2.28
N PRO A 225 -24.28 -11.07 2.78
CA PRO A 225 -25.34 -10.30 3.40
C PRO A 225 -24.90 -9.69 4.75
N GLY A 226 -25.39 -8.49 5.04
CA GLY A 226 -25.18 -7.80 6.32
C GLY A 226 -24.71 -6.36 6.17
N SER A 227 -24.59 -5.66 7.30
CA SER A 227 -24.12 -4.26 7.35
C SER A 227 -23.09 -3.99 8.47
N GLY A 228 -22.63 -5.06 9.12
CA GLY A 228 -21.63 -4.98 10.20
C GLY A 228 -20.24 -4.59 9.70
N GLU A 229 -19.34 -4.27 10.62
CA GLU A 229 -17.95 -3.89 10.30
C GLU A 229 -17.20 -5.01 9.55
N ARG A 230 -17.45 -6.29 9.88
CA ARG A 230 -16.90 -7.43 9.13
C ARG A 230 -17.37 -7.46 7.66
N THR A 231 -18.65 -7.18 7.39
CA THR A 231 -19.17 -7.09 6.02
C THR A 231 -18.53 -5.92 5.28
N ARG A 232 -18.41 -4.75 5.93
CA ARG A 232 -17.71 -3.59 5.34
C ARG A 232 -16.25 -3.87 5.02
N TYR A 233 -15.54 -4.61 5.89
CA TYR A 233 -14.18 -5.05 5.61
C TYR A 233 -14.12 -5.96 4.37
N MET A 234 -15.02 -6.94 4.24
CA MET A 234 -15.10 -7.81 3.07
C MET A 234 -15.42 -7.05 1.77
N THR A 235 -16.33 -6.08 1.83
CA THR A 235 -16.64 -5.20 0.69
C THR A 235 -15.41 -4.38 0.29
N ALA A 236 -14.74 -3.73 1.25
CA ALA A 236 -13.54 -2.94 0.98
C ALA A 236 -12.40 -3.78 0.37
N LEU A 237 -12.22 -5.01 0.87
CA LEU A 237 -11.27 -5.99 0.31
C LEU A 237 -11.61 -6.33 -1.15
N ALA A 238 -12.88 -6.63 -1.44
CA ALA A 238 -13.33 -6.92 -2.79
C ALA A 238 -13.13 -5.71 -3.72
N ASP A 239 -13.53 -4.52 -3.27
CA ASP A 239 -13.37 -3.27 -4.02
C ASP A 239 -11.89 -2.99 -4.33
N TYR A 240 -10.98 -3.24 -3.39
CA TYR A 240 -9.54 -3.10 -3.60
C TYR A 240 -9.02 -4.13 -4.61
N GLU A 241 -9.44 -5.39 -4.50
CA GLU A 241 -9.06 -6.44 -5.45
C GLU A 241 -9.49 -6.10 -6.89
N HIS A 242 -10.74 -5.68 -7.09
CA HIS A 242 -11.24 -5.31 -8.42
C HIS A 242 -10.68 -3.96 -8.92
N GLY A 243 -10.55 -2.98 -8.02
CA GLY A 243 -10.18 -1.60 -8.34
C GLY A 243 -8.69 -1.41 -8.57
N VAL A 244 -7.85 -2.20 -7.90
CA VAL A 244 -6.40 -2.04 -7.90
C VAL A 244 -5.72 -3.30 -8.45
N ASN A 245 -5.81 -4.41 -7.73
CA ASN A 245 -5.00 -5.60 -7.99
C ASN A 245 -5.26 -6.20 -9.37
N ARG A 246 -6.53 -6.40 -9.73
CA ARG A 246 -6.90 -6.94 -11.04
C ARG A 246 -6.61 -5.98 -12.18
N ARG A 247 -6.73 -4.67 -11.97
CA ARG A 247 -6.37 -3.69 -13.00
C ARG A 247 -4.89 -3.72 -13.29
N TYR A 248 -4.08 -3.87 -12.24
CA TYR A 248 -2.64 -4.01 -12.38
C TYR A 248 -2.23 -5.33 -13.03
N ALA A 249 -2.86 -6.46 -12.64
CA ALA A 249 -2.64 -7.75 -13.30
C ALA A 249 -2.98 -7.68 -14.81
N ARG A 250 -4.14 -7.13 -15.17
CA ARG A 250 -4.52 -6.93 -16.58
C ARG A 250 -3.54 -6.05 -17.35
N PHE A 251 -3.01 -5.00 -16.72
CA PHE A 251 -1.97 -4.17 -17.33
C PHE A 251 -0.72 -5.00 -17.68
N LEU A 252 -0.29 -5.88 -16.78
CA LEU A 252 0.87 -6.73 -17.03
C LEU A 252 0.60 -7.77 -18.12
N GLU A 253 -0.58 -8.39 -18.10
CA GLU A 253 -0.99 -9.35 -19.14
C GLU A 253 -1.05 -8.71 -20.54
N GLU A 254 -1.55 -7.47 -20.64
CA GLU A 254 -1.68 -6.74 -21.90
C GLU A 254 -0.34 -6.20 -22.41
N PHE A 255 0.48 -5.61 -21.53
CA PHE A 255 1.68 -4.86 -21.94
C PHE A 255 3.00 -5.59 -21.67
N ALA A 256 2.98 -6.71 -20.98
CA ALA A 256 4.16 -7.49 -20.65
C ALA A 256 3.94 -9.01 -20.70
N PRO A 257 3.25 -9.57 -21.72
CA PRO A 257 3.01 -11.01 -21.77
C PRO A 257 4.35 -11.77 -21.82
N GLY A 258 4.54 -12.66 -20.85
CA GLY A 258 5.76 -13.45 -20.65
C GLY A 258 6.97 -12.67 -20.08
N ALA A 259 6.76 -11.40 -19.70
CA ALA A 259 7.77 -10.52 -19.11
C ALA A 259 7.18 -9.70 -17.94
N GLU A 260 6.16 -10.23 -17.26
CA GLU A 260 5.36 -9.53 -16.25
C GLU A 260 6.21 -9.12 -15.04
N ASP A 261 7.14 -9.98 -14.62
CA ASP A 261 8.07 -9.68 -13.51
C ASP A 261 9.12 -8.65 -13.91
N GLU A 262 9.55 -8.64 -15.17
CA GLU A 262 10.48 -7.67 -15.73
C GLU A 262 9.84 -6.27 -15.80
N CYS A 263 8.60 -6.21 -16.29
CA CYS A 263 7.80 -4.99 -16.33
C CYS A 263 7.51 -4.46 -14.92
N HIS A 264 7.11 -5.35 -14.00
CA HIS A 264 6.89 -5.02 -12.60
C HIS A 264 8.14 -4.44 -11.93
N THR A 265 9.30 -5.07 -12.14
CA THR A 265 10.59 -4.61 -11.61
C THR A 265 10.94 -3.21 -12.13
N ARG A 266 10.78 -2.96 -13.44
CA ARG A 266 11.01 -1.63 -14.02
C ARG A 266 10.05 -0.59 -13.48
N LEU A 267 8.77 -0.94 -13.32
CA LEU A 267 7.76 -0.02 -12.78
C LEU A 267 8.08 0.36 -11.33
N LEU A 268 8.37 -0.60 -10.46
CA LEU A 268 8.75 -0.30 -9.07
C LEU A 268 10.05 0.50 -8.98
N GLY A 269 11.07 0.15 -9.77
CA GLY A 269 12.31 0.93 -9.85
C GLY A 269 12.06 2.37 -10.29
N ALA A 270 11.16 2.59 -11.26
CA ALA A 270 10.76 3.92 -11.70
C ALA A 270 9.96 4.68 -10.61
N VAL A 271 9.09 4.00 -9.86
CA VAL A 271 8.34 4.60 -8.73
C VAL A 271 9.29 5.04 -7.60
N ILE A 272 10.28 4.23 -7.28
CA ILE A 272 11.26 4.51 -6.22
C ILE A 272 12.20 5.65 -6.62
N SER A 273 12.77 5.59 -7.83
CA SER A 273 13.70 6.63 -8.32
C SER A 273 13.01 7.92 -8.76
N GLY A 274 11.75 7.81 -9.22
CA GLY A 274 11.03 8.86 -9.94
C GLY A 274 11.50 9.08 -11.38
N ASP A 275 12.39 8.21 -11.90
CA ASP A 275 12.85 8.23 -13.28
C ASP A 275 12.18 7.10 -14.08
N ALA A 276 11.32 7.47 -15.03
CA ALA A 276 10.60 6.53 -15.87
C ALA A 276 11.35 6.17 -17.18
N SER A 277 12.57 6.67 -17.40
CA SER A 277 13.25 6.58 -18.70
C SER A 277 13.41 5.13 -19.19
N ALA A 278 13.88 4.24 -18.32
CA ALA A 278 14.06 2.82 -18.65
C ALA A 278 12.72 2.09 -18.90
N LEU A 279 11.70 2.40 -18.11
CA LEU A 279 10.35 1.85 -18.32
C LEU A 279 9.74 2.36 -19.62
N ARG A 280 9.91 3.64 -19.93
CA ARG A 280 9.46 4.26 -21.18
C ARG A 280 10.11 3.58 -22.39
N THR A 281 11.44 3.53 -22.43
CA THR A 281 12.17 2.90 -23.54
C THR A 281 11.71 1.45 -23.73
N TRP A 282 11.60 0.69 -22.64
CA TRP A 282 11.17 -0.71 -22.72
C TRP A 282 9.73 -0.88 -23.27
N LEU A 283 8.79 -0.01 -22.86
CA LEU A 283 7.42 -0.05 -23.40
C LEU A 283 7.35 0.42 -24.86
N ASP A 284 8.05 1.49 -25.20
CA ASP A 284 8.06 2.06 -26.54
C ASP A 284 8.74 1.12 -27.56
N ASP A 285 9.83 0.45 -27.16
CA ASP A 285 10.51 -0.54 -28.02
C ASP A 285 9.62 -1.75 -28.33
N ARG A 286 8.74 -2.14 -27.39
CA ARG A 286 7.93 -3.35 -27.51
C ARG A 286 6.58 -3.11 -28.20
N HIS A 287 5.99 -1.93 -28.01
CA HIS A 287 4.62 -1.61 -28.46
C HIS A 287 4.55 -0.44 -29.43
N GLY A 288 5.70 0.16 -29.74
CA GLY A 288 5.82 1.30 -30.64
C GLY A 288 5.97 2.64 -29.91
N PRO A 289 6.55 3.66 -30.58
CA PRO A 289 6.82 4.96 -29.98
C PRO A 289 5.58 5.63 -29.38
N GLY A 290 5.71 6.20 -28.18
CA GLY A 290 4.63 6.94 -27.53
C GLY A 290 3.67 6.07 -26.72
N THR A 291 3.90 4.76 -26.63
CA THR A 291 3.12 3.85 -25.78
C THR A 291 3.14 4.30 -24.31
N PHE A 292 4.32 4.60 -23.77
CA PHE A 292 4.43 5.08 -22.40
C PHE A 292 3.64 6.38 -22.20
N ALA A 293 3.74 7.31 -23.15
CA ALA A 293 2.98 8.56 -23.09
C ALA A 293 1.48 8.24 -23.09
N GLY A 294 0.98 7.43 -24.02
CA GLY A 294 -0.44 7.05 -24.09
C GLY A 294 -0.98 6.33 -22.84
N LEU A 295 -0.13 5.60 -22.11
CA LEU A 295 -0.50 4.90 -20.88
C LEU A 295 -0.46 5.78 -19.64
N PHE A 296 0.56 6.63 -19.52
CA PHE A 296 0.87 7.33 -18.27
C PHE A 296 0.68 8.85 -18.34
N ARG A 297 0.45 9.42 -19.53
CA ARG A 297 0.25 10.87 -19.76
C ARG A 297 -0.96 11.11 -20.66
N ALA A 298 -1.92 11.95 -20.28
CA ALA A 298 -2.96 12.31 -21.24
C ALA A 298 -2.37 13.04 -22.47
N PRO A 299 -3.09 13.09 -23.61
CA PRO A 299 -2.65 13.71 -24.86
C PRO A 299 -2.41 15.24 -24.84
N ALA A 300 -2.24 15.87 -23.69
CA ALA A 300 -1.95 17.30 -23.59
C ALA A 300 -0.49 17.53 -23.18
N HIS A 301 0.44 17.20 -24.08
CA HIS A 301 1.81 17.70 -24.06
C HIS A 301 2.14 18.29 -25.44
N GLY A 302 1.71 19.53 -25.62
CA GLY A 302 2.32 20.49 -26.54
C GLY A 302 2.64 21.75 -25.73
N GLU A 303 3.93 22.03 -25.62
CA GLU A 303 4.58 23.29 -25.18
C GLU A 303 4.57 23.68 -23.68
N PRO A 304 5.71 24.19 -23.18
CA PRO A 304 5.75 24.98 -21.95
C PRO A 304 5.19 26.39 -22.23
N ASP A 305 4.21 26.83 -21.44
CA ASP A 305 3.83 28.25 -21.43
C ASP A 305 5.04 29.10 -21.02
N PRO A 306 5.35 30.19 -21.74
CA PRO A 306 6.37 31.13 -21.31
C PRO A 306 5.91 31.81 -20.01
N ALA A 307 6.82 31.89 -19.05
CA ALA A 307 6.57 32.57 -17.77
C ALA A 307 6.23 34.06 -17.99
N PRO A 308 5.36 34.66 -17.15
CA PRO A 308 5.37 36.10 -16.95
C PRO A 308 6.62 36.53 -16.16
#